data_AF-A0A349PZJ0-F1
#
_entry.id   AF-A0A349PZJ0-F1
#
_cell.length_a   1.000
_cell.length_b   1.000
_cell.length_c   1.000
_cell.angle_alpha   90.00
_cell.angle_beta   90.00
_cell.angle_gamma   90.00
#
_symmetry.space_group_name_H-M   'P 1'
#
loop_
_entity.id
_entity.type
_entity.pdbx_description
1 polymer ?
#
loop_
_entity_poly.entity_id
_entity_poly.type
_entity_poly.pdbx_seq_one_letter_code
_entity_poly.pdbx_strand_id
1 'polypeptide(L)'
;NNCDCLVDMNKYFNNIIYISYLTVEPTKDSLNNYIQEITTKIIDANAQVWLLGRMVQFIDTHNISNKISVYHSISDLIQEL
;
A
#
# COMPACT_ATOMS: atom_id res chain seq x y z
N ASN A 1 -7.96 15.92 -0.75
CA ASN A 1 -6.90 16.44 -1.65
C ASN A 1 -5.50 15.92 -1.30
N ASN A 2 -5.32 14.62 -0.99
CA ASN A 2 -4.01 14.05 -0.62
C ASN A 2 -3.44 13.04 -1.63
N CYS A 3 -4.19 12.68 -2.69
CA CYS A 3 -3.79 11.59 -3.61
C CYS A 3 -3.11 12.08 -4.90
N ASP A 4 -3.32 13.33 -5.33
CA ASP A 4 -2.91 13.78 -6.66
C ASP A 4 -1.38 13.86 -6.81
N CYS A 5 -0.67 14.23 -5.74
CA CYS A 5 0.80 14.30 -5.77
C CYS A 5 1.47 12.94 -5.97
N LEU A 6 0.86 11.85 -5.46
CA LEU A 6 1.40 10.50 -5.63
C LEU A 6 1.20 10.03 -7.06
N VAL A 7 0.05 10.31 -7.65
CA VAL A 7 -0.20 10.01 -9.07
C VAL A 7 0.77 10.76 -9.97
N ASP A 8 1.09 12.02 -9.65
CA ASP A 8 2.07 12.79 -10.41
C ASP A 8 3.50 12.21 -10.32
N MET A 9 3.88 11.60 -9.18
CA MET A 9 5.18 10.94 -9.04
C MET A 9 5.36 9.79 -10.02
N ASN A 10 4.30 9.05 -10.34
CA ASN A 10 4.36 7.95 -11.31
C ASN A 10 4.80 8.41 -12.72
N LYS A 11 4.68 9.71 -13.05
CA LYS A 11 5.15 10.26 -14.34
C LYS A 11 6.67 10.36 -14.44
N TYR A 12 7.37 10.36 -13.30
CA TYR A 12 8.81 10.62 -13.23
C TYR A 12 9.64 9.36 -12.95
N PHE A 13 9.00 8.26 -12.53
CA PHE A 13 9.68 7.03 -12.15
C PHE A 13 9.09 5.82 -12.88
N ASN A 14 9.97 5.04 -13.52
CA ASN A 14 9.58 3.83 -14.27
C ASN A 14 9.24 2.64 -13.35
N ASN A 15 9.70 2.67 -12.10
CA ASN A 15 9.38 1.68 -11.07
C ASN A 15 9.38 2.38 -9.71
N ILE A 16 8.23 2.42 -9.05
CA ILE A 16 8.07 3.11 -7.75
C ILE A 16 7.39 2.18 -6.75
N ILE A 17 7.92 2.17 -5.53
CA ILE A 17 7.35 1.42 -4.41
C ILE A 17 6.91 2.43 -3.35
N TYR A 18 5.62 2.46 -3.07
CA TYR A 18 5.03 3.27 -2.00
C TYR A 18 4.94 2.45 -0.72
N ILE A 19 5.66 2.87 0.33
CA ILE A 19 5.66 2.19 1.62
C ILE A 19 4.75 2.94 2.61
N SER A 20 3.79 2.26 3.23
CA SER A 20 2.86 2.84 4.21
C SER A 20 2.80 2.05 5.51
N TYR A 21 3.02 2.74 6.65
CA TYR A 21 3.04 2.14 7.98
C TYR A 21 1.71 2.36 8.73
N LEU A 22 0.84 1.35 8.73
CA LEU A 22 -0.52 1.39 9.26
C LEU A 22 -0.54 0.87 10.72
N THR A 23 -0.36 1.77 11.69
CA THR A 23 -0.26 1.40 13.12
C THR A 23 -1.58 1.49 13.89
N VAL A 24 -2.39 2.52 13.62
CA VAL A 24 -3.67 2.80 14.30
C VAL A 24 -4.78 3.09 13.30
N GLU A 25 -4.47 3.91 12.30
CA GLU A 25 -5.34 4.21 11.17
C GLU A 25 -4.78 3.60 9.87
N PRO A 26 -5.64 3.23 8.91
CA PRO A 26 -7.10 3.19 9.00
C PRO A 26 -7.59 2.11 9.99
N THR A 27 -8.72 2.34 10.64
CA THR A 27 -9.43 1.32 11.45
C THR A 27 -9.78 0.06 10.63
N LYS A 28 -10.10 -1.06 11.30
CA LYS A 28 -10.45 -2.32 10.62
C LYS A 28 -11.59 -2.17 9.61
N ASP A 29 -12.61 -1.40 9.99
CA ASP A 29 -13.81 -1.21 9.16
C ASP A 29 -13.52 -0.34 7.93
N SER A 30 -12.52 0.54 8.00
CA SER A 30 -12.11 1.42 6.89
C SER A 30 -10.91 0.89 6.11
N LEU A 31 -10.22 -0.14 6.59
CA LEU A 31 -8.99 -0.67 6.01
C LEU A 31 -9.20 -1.21 4.58
N ASN A 32 -10.26 -1.97 4.34
CA ASN A 32 -10.57 -2.49 3.01
C ASN A 32 -10.85 -1.36 2.02
N ASN A 33 -11.62 -0.34 2.43
CA ASN A 33 -11.90 0.83 1.61
C ASN A 33 -10.62 1.61 1.29
N TYR A 34 -9.75 1.78 2.28
CA TYR A 34 -8.45 2.45 2.09
C TYR A 34 -7.57 1.71 1.07
N ILE A 35 -7.50 0.38 1.17
CA ILE A 35 -6.73 -0.44 0.22
C ILE A 35 -7.29 -0.32 -1.18
N GLN A 36 -8.62 -0.37 -1.33
CA GLN A 36 -9.27 -0.18 -2.62
C GLN A 36 -9.00 1.21 -3.19
N GLU A 37 -9.06 2.26 -2.36
CA GLU A 37 -8.77 3.63 -2.77
C GLU A 37 -7.32 3.77 -3.26
N ILE A 38 -6.35 3.23 -2.53
CA ILE A 38 -4.95 3.24 -2.97
C ILE A 38 -4.76 2.44 -4.26
N THR A 39 -5.39 1.28 -4.37
CA THR A 39 -5.32 0.44 -5.58
C THR A 39 -5.86 1.17 -6.79
N THR A 40 -6.97 1.88 -6.64
CA THR A 40 -7.64 2.55 -7.76
C THR A 40 -7.00 3.89 -8.12
N LYS A 41 -6.39 4.60 -7.15
CA LYS A 41 -5.82 5.93 -7.37
C LYS A 41 -4.33 5.91 -7.68
N ILE A 42 -3.54 5.07 -7.00
CA ILE A 42 -2.07 5.14 -7.00
C ILE A 42 -1.45 4.03 -7.85
N ILE A 43 -2.04 2.83 -7.81
CA ILE A 43 -1.47 1.65 -8.46
C ILE A 43 -1.80 1.66 -9.96
N ASP A 44 -0.86 2.17 -10.76
CA ASP A 44 -0.84 1.97 -12.21
C ASP A 44 0.11 0.82 -12.61
N ALA A 45 0.45 0.67 -13.89
CA ALA A 45 1.31 -0.40 -14.39
C ALA A 45 2.69 -0.46 -13.72
N ASN A 46 3.23 0.66 -13.25
CA ASN A 46 4.62 0.85 -12.85
C ASN A 46 4.80 1.07 -11.33
N ALA A 47 3.70 1.01 -10.57
CA ALA A 47 3.70 1.25 -9.14
C ALA A 47 3.36 -0.01 -8.33
N GLN A 48 4.04 -0.18 -7.20
CA GLN A 48 3.72 -1.15 -6.16
C GLN A 48 3.44 -0.43 -4.84
N VAL A 49 2.67 -1.08 -3.97
CA VAL A 49 2.36 -0.57 -2.64
C VAL A 49 2.71 -1.61 -1.60
N TRP A 50 3.51 -1.22 -0.62
CA TRP A 50 3.95 -2.08 0.47
C TRP A 50 3.36 -1.57 1.77
N LEU A 51 2.58 -2.42 2.43
CA LEU A 51 1.88 -2.10 3.67
C LEU A 51 2.54 -2.84 4.82
N LEU A 52 2.80 -2.15 5.92
CA LEU A 52 3.30 -2.77 7.14
C LEU A 52 2.63 -2.19 8.39
N GLY A 53 2.79 -2.88 9.51
CA GLY A 53 2.33 -2.42 10.82
C GLY A 53 1.13 -3.16 11.39
N ARG A 54 0.65 -2.71 12.55
CA ARG A 54 -0.33 -3.47 13.34
C ARG A 54 -1.65 -3.70 12.59
N MET A 55 -2.08 -2.75 11.77
CA MET A 55 -3.38 -2.84 11.11
C MET A 55 -3.38 -3.85 9.95
N VAL A 56 -2.21 -4.20 9.41
CA VAL A 56 -2.13 -5.09 8.25
C VAL A 56 -2.58 -6.52 8.55
N GLN A 57 -2.59 -6.92 9.83
CA GLN A 57 -3.11 -8.22 10.27
C GLN A 57 -4.63 -8.38 10.04
N PHE A 58 -5.34 -7.28 9.73
CA PHE A 58 -6.77 -7.27 9.45
C PHE A 58 -7.07 -7.17 7.95
N ILE A 59 -6.06 -7.17 7.08
CA ILE A 59 -6.22 -7.16 5.63
C ILE A 59 -6.62 -8.56 5.18
N ASP A 60 -7.69 -8.64 4.38
CA ASP A 60 -8.00 -9.86 3.65
C ASP A 60 -7.15 -9.94 2.37
N THR A 61 -6.04 -10.67 2.46
CA THR A 61 -5.07 -10.80 1.36
C THR A 61 -5.59 -11.55 0.15
N HIS A 62 -6.75 -12.23 0.23
CA HIS A 62 -7.34 -12.92 -0.93
C HIS A 62 -7.96 -11.96 -1.94
N ASN A 63 -8.27 -10.73 -1.51
CA ASN A 63 -9.02 -9.74 -2.28
C ASN A 63 -8.21 -8.48 -2.64
N ILE A 64 -6.90 -8.51 -2.44
CA ILE A 64 -6.01 -7.38 -2.79
C ILE A 64 -5.31 -7.60 -4.13
N SER A 65 -4.92 -6.50 -4.78
CA SER A 65 -4.14 -6.54 -6.01
C SER A 65 -2.80 -7.25 -5.79
N ASN A 66 -2.32 -7.97 -6.80
CA ASN A 66 -0.97 -8.56 -6.81
C ASN A 66 0.17 -7.53 -6.78
N LYS A 67 -0.13 -6.22 -6.85
CA LYS A 67 0.82 -5.11 -6.70
C LYS A 67 0.88 -4.60 -5.26
N ILE A 68 0.11 -5.21 -4.34
CA ILE A 68 0.15 -4.90 -2.92
C ILE A 68 0.86 -6.03 -2.19
N SER A 69 1.90 -5.64 -1.45
CA SER A 69 2.65 -6.53 -0.57
C SER A 69 2.35 -6.15 0.88
N VAL A 70 2.15 -7.14 1.73
CA VAL A 70 1.84 -6.94 3.15
C VAL A 70 2.94 -7.57 3.99
N TYR A 71 3.54 -6.77 4.87
CA TYR A 71 4.64 -7.18 5.75
C TYR A 71 4.21 -7.05 7.22
N HIS A 72 4.42 -8.11 8.00
CA HIS A 72 4.03 -8.13 9.42
C HIS A 72 5.11 -7.54 10.34
N SER A 73 6.35 -7.42 9.84
CA SER A 73 7.44 -6.77 10.54
C SER A 73 8.27 -5.88 9.63
N ILE A 74 9.00 -4.92 10.23
CA ILE A 74 10.01 -4.14 9.50
C ILE A 74 11.10 -5.07 8.97
N SER A 75 11.45 -6.13 9.71
CA SER A 75 12.45 -7.10 9.27
C SER A 75 12.04 -7.81 7.98
N ASP A 76 10.75 -8.18 7.85
CA ASP A 76 10.22 -8.85 6.65
C ASP A 76 10.34 -7.92 5.43
N LEU A 77 10.03 -6.64 5.63
CA LEU A 77 10.14 -5.63 4.58
C LEU A 77 11.60 -5.43 4.13
N ILE A 78 12.54 -5.37 5.08
CA ILE A 78 13.96 -5.15 4.78
C ILE A 78 14.58 -6.34 4.04
N GLN A 79 14.06 -7.56 4.23
CA GLN A 79 14.55 -8.74 3.52
C GLN A 79 14.17 -8.75 2.03
N GLU A 80 13.13 -8.02 1.64
CA GLU A 80 12.67 -7.92 0.25
C GLU A 80 13.33 -6.77 -0.54
N LEU A 81 13.88 -5.78 0.16
CA LEU A 81 14.58 -4.62 -0.41
C LEU A 81 15.97 -4.99 -0.96
#